data_AF-A0A1I8EZ37-F1
#
_entry.id   AF-A0A1I8EZ37-F1
#
_cell.length_a   1.000
_cell.length_b   1.000
_cell.length_c   1.000
_cell.angle_alpha   90.00
_cell.angle_beta   90.00
_cell.angle_gamma   90.00
#
_symmetry.space_group_name_H-M   'P 1'
#
loop_
_entity.id
_entity.type
_entity.pdbx_description
1 polymer ?
#
loop_
_entity_poly.entity_id
_entity_poly.type
_entity_poly.pdbx_seq_one_letter_code
_entity_poly.pdbx_strand_id
1 'polypeptide(L)'
;MLEPKGCFTPTNNELYIGDKYVENGYEIECVLDKDGYLQFAFTACVPKQGERYKIGETWEDEQSYERYKIGETWEDEQHMYWFECKADGPYLRVEIGGCVTHDKSRRIALNEMYDFGEYTFVSRFHSFLFSLFFRPSFIHSFIHSFLFTLFFVLFFVKFFSN
;
A
#
# COMPACT_ATOMS: atom_id res chain seq x y z
N MET A 1 -1.46 32.26 -27.53
CA MET A 1 -1.88 30.87 -27.27
C MET A 1 -1.26 30.49 -25.93
N LEU A 2 -2.03 29.98 -24.99
CA LEU A 2 -1.52 29.56 -23.67
C LEU A 2 -1.21 28.06 -23.73
N GLU A 3 -0.02 27.66 -23.30
CA GLU A 3 0.40 26.25 -23.26
C GLU A 3 0.59 25.82 -21.80
N PRO A 4 0.03 24.66 -21.40
CA PRO A 4 0.25 24.12 -20.06
C PRO A 4 1.72 23.74 -19.90
N LYS A 5 2.37 24.25 -18.85
CA LYS A 5 3.78 23.96 -18.57
C LYS A 5 4.01 22.85 -17.54
N GLY A 6 3.06 22.66 -16.64
CA GLY A 6 3.29 21.80 -15.48
C GLY A 6 2.22 21.92 -14.40
N CYS A 7 2.32 21.04 -13.41
CA CYS A 7 1.42 20.94 -12.28
C CYS A 7 1.99 21.66 -11.06
N PHE A 8 1.14 21.99 -10.08
CA PHE A 8 1.57 22.46 -8.77
C PHE A 8 1.21 21.43 -7.70
N THR A 9 2.18 21.05 -6.87
CA THR A 9 1.93 20.18 -5.71
C THR A 9 1.05 20.87 -4.67
N PRO A 10 0.47 20.15 -3.70
CA PRO A 10 -0.22 20.76 -2.56
C PRO A 10 0.67 21.72 -1.75
N THR A 11 1.99 21.55 -1.80
CA THR A 11 3.00 22.42 -1.19
C THR A 11 3.44 23.58 -2.09
N ASN A 12 2.75 23.79 -3.21
CA ASN A 12 2.97 24.86 -4.18
C ASN A 12 4.34 24.81 -4.88
N ASN A 13 4.91 23.61 -5.02
CA ASN A 13 6.08 23.38 -5.85
C ASN A 13 5.65 23.14 -7.30
N GLU A 14 6.35 23.78 -8.24
CA GLU A 14 6.14 23.57 -9.68
C GLU A 14 6.76 22.23 -10.11
N LEU A 15 5.99 21.45 -10.87
CA LEU A 15 6.41 20.20 -11.50
C LEU A 15 6.22 20.35 -13.00
N TYR A 16 7.28 20.11 -13.79
CA TYR A 16 7.14 20.03 -15.24
C TYR A 16 6.34 18.79 -15.64
N ILE A 17 5.80 18.78 -16.86
CA ILE A 17 5.15 17.59 -17.42
C ILE A 17 6.18 16.45 -17.48
N GLY A 18 5.84 15.31 -16.89
CA GLY A 18 6.71 14.15 -16.70
C GLY A 18 7.47 14.12 -15.37
N ASP A 19 7.49 15.22 -14.60
CA ASP A 19 8.08 15.22 -13.28
C ASP A 19 7.25 14.40 -12.29
N LYS A 20 7.97 13.76 -11.35
CA LYS A 20 7.40 12.86 -10.35
C LYS A 20 7.76 13.31 -8.95
N TYR A 21 6.87 13.03 -8.01
CA TYR A 21 7.14 13.19 -6.59
C TYR A 21 6.50 12.04 -5.80
N VAL A 22 6.98 11.85 -4.56
CA VAL A 22 6.44 10.84 -3.65
C VAL A 22 5.70 11.51 -2.51
N GLU A 23 4.46 11.10 -2.29
CA GLU A 23 3.63 11.59 -1.20
C GLU A 23 2.70 10.49 -0.69
N ASN A 24 2.57 10.37 0.64
CA ASN A 24 1.70 9.39 1.30
C ASN A 24 1.91 7.92 0.84
N GLY A 25 3.14 7.56 0.48
CA GLY A 25 3.47 6.20 0.03
C GLY A 25 3.12 5.91 -1.43
N TYR A 26 2.90 6.94 -2.24
CA TYR A 26 2.63 6.82 -3.67
C TYR A 26 3.58 7.71 -4.48
N GLU A 27 3.98 7.23 -5.64
CA GLU A 27 4.62 8.04 -6.67
C GLU A 27 3.54 8.63 -7.59
N ILE A 28 3.62 9.94 -7.79
CA ILE A 28 2.64 10.74 -8.52
C ILE A 28 3.38 11.52 -9.62
N GLU A 29 2.90 11.38 -10.86
CA GLU A 29 3.46 12.03 -12.04
C GLU A 29 2.52 13.13 -12.56
N CYS A 30 3.09 14.28 -12.95
CA CYS A 30 2.34 15.30 -13.68
C CYS A 30 2.25 14.93 -15.16
N VAL A 31 1.03 14.65 -15.65
CA VAL A 31 0.81 14.25 -17.04
C VAL A 31 -0.16 15.20 -17.74
N LEU A 32 0.05 15.40 -19.04
CA LEU A 32 -0.88 16.11 -19.92
C LEU A 32 -1.77 15.09 -20.62
N ASP A 33 -3.07 15.14 -20.36
CA ASP A 33 -4.03 14.24 -20.99
C ASP A 33 -4.28 14.60 -22.47
N LYS A 34 -4.90 13.68 -23.21
CA LYS A 34 -5.31 13.84 -24.61
C LYS A 34 -6.26 15.01 -24.81
N ASP A 35 -7.05 15.35 -23.79
CA ASP A 35 -7.96 16.50 -23.79
C ASP A 35 -7.24 17.84 -23.52
N GLY A 36 -5.92 17.83 -23.32
CA GLY A 36 -5.11 19.02 -23.09
C GLY A 36 -5.13 19.54 -21.65
N TYR A 37 -5.66 18.76 -20.71
CA TYR A 37 -5.69 19.08 -19.29
C TYR A 37 -4.53 18.42 -18.54
N LEU A 38 -3.95 19.16 -17.60
CA LEU A 38 -2.95 18.63 -16.69
C LEU A 38 -3.63 17.85 -15.57
N GLN A 39 -3.12 16.66 -15.28
CA GLN A 39 -3.61 15.79 -14.22
C GLN A 39 -2.47 15.07 -13.50
N PHE A 40 -2.79 14.55 -12.32
CA PHE A 40 -1.88 13.70 -11.55
C PHE A 40 -2.19 12.23 -11.82
N ALA A 41 -1.19 11.49 -12.28
CA ALA A 41 -1.26 10.05 -12.47
C ALA A 41 -0.50 9.34 -11.34
N PHE A 42 -1.13 8.36 -10.70
CA PHE A 42 -0.47 7.52 -9.71
C PHE A 42 0.26 6.39 -10.44
N THR A 43 1.59 6.33 -10.29
CA THR A 43 2.43 5.47 -11.13
C THR A 43 3.06 4.30 -10.38
N ALA A 44 3.32 4.44 -9.07
CA ALA A 44 3.84 3.35 -8.24
C ALA A 44 3.43 3.47 -6.76
N CYS A 45 3.40 2.33 -6.06
CA CYS A 45 3.36 2.29 -4.59
C CYS A 45 4.80 2.33 -4.05
N VAL A 46 5.01 3.12 -3.00
CA VAL A 46 6.33 3.39 -2.39
C VAL A 46 6.27 3.06 -0.89
N PRO A 47 6.41 1.78 -0.48
CA PRO A 47 6.31 1.41 0.92
C PRO A 47 7.48 1.93 1.75
N LYS A 48 8.65 2.11 1.13
CA LYS A 48 9.87 2.62 1.76
C LYS A 48 10.62 3.51 0.78
N GLN A 49 11.42 4.42 1.31
CA GLN A 49 12.24 5.30 0.48
C GLN A 49 13.14 4.48 -0.46
N GLY A 50 13.03 4.75 -1.77
CA GLY A 50 13.82 4.07 -2.80
C GLY A 50 13.23 2.75 -3.29
N GLU A 51 12.15 2.24 -2.70
CA GLU A 51 11.44 1.06 -3.21
C GLU A 51 10.16 1.47 -3.93
N ARG A 52 10.04 1.12 -5.22
CA ARG A 52 8.88 1.47 -6.04
C ARG A 52 8.28 0.21 -6.66
N TYR A 53 7.00 -0.01 -6.43
CA TYR A 53 6.26 -1.15 -6.95
C TYR A 53 5.22 -0.66 -7.96
N LYS A 54 5.37 -1.07 -9.23
CA LYS A 54 4.37 -0.81 -10.28
C LYS A 54 3.40 -1.97 -10.35
N ILE A 55 2.16 -1.71 -10.79
CA ILE A 55 1.21 -2.78 -11.11
C ILE A 55 1.80 -3.63 -12.24
N GLY A 56 1.65 -4.96 -12.14
CA GLY A 56 2.04 -5.90 -13.20
C GLY A 56 1.25 -5.67 -14.48
N GLU A 57 1.91 -5.88 -15.63
CA GLU A 57 1.45 -5.55 -17.00
C GLU A 57 1.58 -4.08 -17.42
N THR A 58 2.66 -3.39 -17.04
CA THR A 58 3.07 -2.18 -17.79
C THR A 58 3.79 -2.61 -19.06
N TRP A 59 3.07 -2.62 -20.18
CA TRP A 59 3.63 -2.76 -21.51
C TRP A 59 4.22 -1.40 -21.91
N GLU A 60 5.50 -1.41 -22.32
CA GLU A 60 6.21 -0.32 -23.01
C GLU A 60 6.74 0.87 -22.18
N ASP A 61 7.79 0.64 -21.39
CA ASP A 61 8.86 1.62 -21.13
C ASP A 61 10.12 0.91 -20.58
N GLU A 62 10.86 0.25 -21.47
CA GLU A 62 12.07 -0.55 -21.19
C GLU A 62 13.30 0.28 -20.72
N GLN A 63 13.10 1.52 -20.26
CA GLN A 63 14.21 2.42 -19.94
C GLN A 63 13.95 3.36 -18.76
N SER A 64 13.54 2.81 -17.62
CA SER A 64 13.67 3.55 -16.34
C SER A 64 15.03 3.23 -15.69
N TYR A 65 15.86 4.25 -15.49
CA TYR A 65 17.10 4.16 -14.69
C TYR A 65 16.82 3.86 -13.20
N GLU A 66 15.57 4.03 -12.76
CA GLU A 66 15.12 3.69 -11.41
C GLU A 66 14.71 2.20 -11.31
N ARG A 67 15.05 1.58 -10.18
CA ARG A 67 14.76 0.16 -9.89
C ARG A 67 13.29 -0.02 -9.49
N TYR A 68 12.39 -0.04 -10.48
CA TYR A 68 11.00 -0.42 -10.28
C TYR A 68 10.86 -1.94 -10.17
N LYS A 69 9.99 -2.37 -9.25
CA LYS A 69 9.59 -3.77 -9.08
C LYS A 69 8.18 -3.93 -9.68
N ILE A 70 8.09 -4.51 -10.85
CA ILE A 70 6.85 -4.57 -11.63
C ILE A 70 6.09 -5.84 -11.29
N GLY A 71 4.84 -5.71 -10.84
CA GLY A 71 3.99 -6.84 -10.46
C GLY A 71 4.50 -7.62 -9.24
N GLU A 72 5.51 -7.10 -8.54
CA GLU A 72 6.03 -7.72 -7.33
C GLU A 72 5.23 -7.31 -6.10
N THR A 73 5.33 -8.18 -5.10
CA THR A 73 4.77 -8.00 -3.76
C THR A 73 5.89 -7.75 -2.76
N TRP A 74 5.59 -7.10 -1.63
CA TRP A 74 6.57 -6.92 -0.54
C TRP A 74 6.01 -7.38 0.80
N GLU A 75 6.90 -7.54 1.77
CA GLU A 75 6.55 -7.88 3.15
C GLU A 75 6.74 -6.67 4.07
N ASP A 76 6.05 -6.66 5.21
CA ASP A 76 6.38 -5.73 6.29
C ASP A 76 7.73 -6.07 6.95
N GLU A 77 8.20 -5.18 7.81
CA GLU A 77 9.46 -5.34 8.55
C GLU A 77 9.46 -6.54 9.50
N GLN A 78 8.28 -6.94 9.95
CA GLN A 78 8.12 -8.06 10.86
C GLN A 78 8.02 -9.40 10.12
N HIS A 79 7.94 -9.38 8.79
CA HIS A 79 7.67 -10.57 7.96
C HIS A 79 6.41 -11.31 8.42
N MET A 80 5.35 -10.55 8.69
CA MET A 80 4.05 -11.02 9.16
C MET A 80 3.00 -10.94 8.07
N TYR A 81 3.04 -9.88 7.25
CA TYR A 81 2.10 -9.64 6.17
C TYR A 81 2.84 -9.36 4.87
N TRP A 82 2.21 -9.73 3.76
CA TRP A 82 2.65 -9.34 2.44
C TRP A 82 1.59 -8.49 1.73
N PHE A 83 2.05 -7.61 0.86
CA PHE A 83 1.29 -6.55 0.23
C PHE A 83 1.55 -6.54 -1.27
N GLU A 84 0.60 -5.98 -1.99
CA GLU A 84 0.67 -5.77 -3.43
C GLU A 84 0.16 -4.37 -3.79
N CYS A 85 0.64 -3.85 -4.92
CA CYS A 85 0.16 -2.59 -5.47
C CYS A 85 -0.87 -2.89 -6.55
N LYS A 86 -2.12 -2.44 -6.37
CA LYS A 86 -3.22 -2.64 -7.32
C LYS A 86 -3.79 -1.33 -7.83
N ALA A 87 -4.40 -1.38 -9.01
CA ALA A 87 -5.20 -0.28 -9.53
C ALA A 87 -6.51 -0.16 -8.74
N ASP A 88 -6.88 1.09 -8.45
CA ASP A 88 -8.18 1.47 -7.88
C ASP A 88 -8.75 2.65 -8.68
N GLY A 89 -9.28 2.33 -9.86
CA GLY A 89 -9.68 3.33 -10.85
C GLY A 89 -8.46 4.12 -11.36
N PRO A 90 -8.47 5.48 -11.30
CA PRO A 90 -7.32 6.30 -11.70
C PRO A 90 -6.22 6.37 -10.61
N TYR A 91 -6.44 5.73 -9.47
CA TYR A 91 -5.52 5.72 -8.33
C TYR A 91 -4.83 4.37 -8.19
N LEU A 92 -3.83 4.34 -7.33
CA LEU A 92 -3.21 3.11 -6.83
C LEU A 92 -3.63 2.87 -5.39
N ARG A 93 -3.72 1.59 -5.04
CA ARG A 93 -3.99 1.15 -3.67
C ARG A 93 -3.00 0.06 -3.29
N VAL A 94 -2.41 0.23 -2.11
CA VAL A 94 -1.74 -0.87 -1.42
C VAL A 94 -2.80 -1.82 -0.86
N GLU A 95 -2.79 -3.05 -1.31
CA GLU A 95 -3.67 -4.11 -0.82
C GLU A 95 -2.88 -5.13 -0.02
N ILE A 96 -3.51 -5.68 1.02
CA ILE A 96 -2.94 -6.76 1.82
C ILE A 96 -3.24 -8.05 1.10
N GLY A 97 -2.20 -8.74 0.65
CA GLY A 97 -2.35 -10.02 -0.01
C GLY A 97 -2.58 -11.18 0.96
N GLY A 98 -2.01 -11.07 2.17
CA GLY A 98 -2.20 -12.04 3.24
C GLY A 98 -1.10 -12.05 4.28
N CYS A 99 -0.91 -13.20 4.92
CA CYS A 99 0.08 -13.38 6.00
C CYS A 99 1.26 -14.23 5.54
N VAL A 100 2.38 -14.11 6.24
CA VAL A 100 3.52 -15.01 6.16
C VAL A 100 3.43 -16.01 7.33
N THR A 101 3.79 -17.27 7.10
CA THR A 101 3.78 -18.31 8.14
C THR A 101 4.75 -17.98 9.28
N HIS A 102 4.50 -18.52 10.46
CA HIS A 102 5.35 -18.29 11.65
C HIS A 102 6.82 -18.73 11.43
N ASP A 103 7.04 -19.78 10.65
CA ASP A 103 8.37 -20.27 10.25
C ASP A 103 8.96 -19.52 9.05
N LYS A 104 8.25 -18.52 8.51
CA LYS A 104 8.64 -17.68 7.37
C LYS A 104 8.89 -18.45 6.06
N SER A 105 8.37 -19.67 5.94
CA SER A 105 8.59 -20.53 4.78
C SER A 105 7.62 -20.24 3.64
N ARG A 106 6.43 -19.71 3.94
CA ARG A 106 5.34 -19.57 2.97
C ARG A 106 4.48 -18.34 3.21
N ARG A 107 3.94 -17.81 2.11
CA ARG A 107 2.86 -16.82 2.10
C ARG A 107 1.50 -17.51 1.99
N ILE A 108 0.56 -17.07 2.82
CA ILE A 108 -0.81 -17.54 2.89
C ILE A 108 -1.70 -16.38 2.45
N ALA A 109 -2.56 -16.59 1.47
CA ALA A 109 -3.50 -15.57 1.02
C ALA A 109 -4.57 -15.29 2.09
N LEU A 110 -5.22 -14.12 2.02
CA LEU A 110 -6.36 -13.82 2.90
C LEU A 110 -7.43 -14.92 2.80
N ASN A 111 -7.92 -15.37 3.95
CA ASN A 111 -8.89 -16.44 4.14
C ASN A 111 -8.43 -17.85 3.72
N GLU A 112 -7.18 -18.04 3.29
CA GLU A 112 -6.62 -19.36 3.08
C GLU A 112 -6.37 -20.06 4.43
N MET A 113 -6.69 -21.36 4.49
CA MET A 113 -6.43 -22.21 5.65
C MET A 113 -5.09 -22.92 5.48
N TYR A 114 -4.30 -22.97 6.54
CA TYR A 114 -2.99 -23.61 6.57
C TYR A 114 -2.84 -24.47 7.82
N ASP A 115 -2.64 -25.77 7.63
CA ASP A 115 -2.42 -26.71 8.72
C ASP A 115 -0.91 -26.86 9.02
N PHE A 116 -0.53 -26.69 10.28
CA PHE A 116 0.83 -26.91 10.76
C PHE A 116 0.82 -27.69 12.08
N GLY A 117 1.29 -28.94 12.03
CA GLY A 117 1.20 -29.87 13.14
C GLY A 117 -0.26 -30.21 13.45
N GLU A 118 -0.69 -29.95 14.68
CA GLU A 118 -2.06 -30.18 15.15
C GLU A 118 -2.95 -28.92 15.08
N TYR A 119 -2.48 -27.86 14.40
CA TYR A 119 -3.14 -26.56 14.39
C TYR A 119 -3.50 -26.11 12.97
N THR A 120 -4.72 -25.60 12.80
CA THR A 120 -5.17 -24.91 11.58
C THR A 120 -5.09 -23.40 11.78
N PHE A 121 -4.35 -22.73 10.91
CA PHE A 121 -4.21 -21.28 10.85
C PHE A 121 -5.06 -20.73 9.72
N VAL A 122 -5.68 -19.57 9.93
CA VAL A 122 -6.40 -18.84 8.88
C VAL A 122 -5.93 -17.41 8.90
N SER A 123 -5.48 -16.91 7.74
CA SER A 123 -5.17 -15.50 7.58
C SER A 123 -6.49 -14.71 7.58
N ARG A 124 -6.75 -13.96 8.65
CA ARG A 124 -7.87 -13.01 8.71
C ARG A 124 -7.33 -11.62 8.99
N PHE A 125 -7.69 -10.70 8.12
CA PHE A 125 -7.46 -9.29 8.39
C PHE A 125 -8.64 -8.74 9.17
N HIS A 126 -8.44 -8.40 10.45
CA HIS A 126 -9.50 -7.79 11.24
C HIS A 126 -9.52 -6.29 10.98
N SER A 127 -10.55 -5.81 10.28
CA SER A 127 -10.71 -4.43 9.81
C SER A 127 -10.95 -3.37 10.91
N PHE A 128 -10.57 -3.61 12.17
CA PHE A 128 -10.88 -2.71 13.29
C PHE A 128 -10.09 -1.40 13.33
N LEU A 129 -9.12 -1.16 12.44
CA LEU A 129 -8.19 -0.02 12.51
C LEU A 129 -8.01 0.79 11.23
N PHE A 130 -8.73 0.53 10.15
CA PHE A 130 -8.58 1.32 8.91
C PHE A 130 -9.17 2.75 9.01
N SER A 131 -9.88 3.07 10.10
CA SER A 131 -10.41 4.41 10.37
C SER A 131 -9.45 5.34 11.12
N LEU A 132 -8.28 4.85 11.60
CA LEU A 132 -7.39 5.64 12.48
C LEU A 132 -5.99 5.96 11.91
N PHE A 133 -5.53 5.29 10.85
CA PHE A 133 -4.17 5.50 10.33
C PHE A 133 -4.07 6.31 9.01
N PHE A 134 -5.19 6.74 8.42
CA PHE A 134 -5.21 7.57 7.21
C PHE A 134 -6.11 8.82 7.36
N ARG A 135 -5.97 9.57 8.44
CA ARG A 135 -6.43 10.97 8.48
C ARG A 135 -5.22 11.89 8.67
N PRO A 136 -4.88 12.74 7.67
CA PRO A 136 -3.89 13.78 7.88
C PRO A 136 -4.50 14.86 8.78
N SER A 137 -3.77 15.18 9.85
CA SER A 137 -3.74 16.49 10.50
C SER A 137 -5.09 17.07 10.96
N PHE A 138 -5.54 16.70 12.15
CA PHE A 138 -6.18 17.65 13.09
C PHE A 138 -6.31 16.95 14.45
N ILE A 139 -5.64 17.46 15.48
CA ILE A 139 -6.12 17.65 16.87
C ILE A 139 -4.98 18.33 17.63
N HIS A 140 -5.15 19.64 17.82
CA HIS A 140 -4.52 20.37 18.91
C HIS A 140 -5.37 20.08 20.16
N SER A 141 -4.72 19.66 21.25
CA SER A 141 -5.19 19.65 22.64
C SER A 141 -6.62 19.13 22.93
N PHE A 142 -6.74 17.98 23.60
CA PHE A 142 -7.57 17.84 24.81
C PHE A 142 -7.27 16.51 25.55
N ILE A 143 -6.43 16.65 26.58
CA ILE A 143 -6.43 16.05 27.92
C ILE A 143 -7.46 14.92 28.24
N HIS A 144 -6.89 13.87 28.86
CA HIS A 144 -7.41 12.89 29.83
C HIS A 144 -7.95 11.52 29.38
N SER A 145 -7.21 10.50 29.88
CA SER A 145 -7.68 9.21 30.41
C SER A 145 -8.63 8.41 29.55
N PHE A 146 -8.15 7.32 28.93
CA PHE A 146 -8.82 6.02 29.01
C PHE A 146 -7.84 4.91 28.63
N LEU A 147 -7.86 3.83 29.41
CA LEU A 147 -6.99 2.67 29.37
C LEU A 147 -6.80 2.10 27.96
N PHE A 148 -5.56 2.04 27.48
CA PHE A 148 -5.17 1.15 26.39
C PHE A 148 -4.74 -0.20 26.98
N THR A 149 -5.72 -1.05 27.27
CA THR A 149 -5.47 -2.48 27.46
C THR A 149 -5.26 -3.08 26.06
N LEU A 150 -4.01 -3.39 25.71
CA LEU A 150 -3.68 -4.18 24.53
C LEU A 150 -4.32 -5.57 24.68
N PHE A 151 -5.46 -5.79 24.02
CA PHE A 151 -5.96 -7.14 23.75
C PHE A 151 -5.37 -7.62 22.43
N PHE A 152 -4.29 -8.39 22.52
CA PHE A 152 -3.91 -9.35 21.49
C PHE A 152 -4.98 -10.44 21.44
N VAL A 153 -5.57 -10.69 20.27
CA VAL A 153 -6.42 -11.88 20.07
C VAL A 153 -5.92 -12.64 18.85
N LEU A 154 -5.03 -13.60 19.10
CA LEU A 154 -4.88 -14.80 18.27
C LEU A 154 -6.10 -15.67 18.55
N PHE A 155 -7.03 -15.79 17.60
CA PHE A 155 -8.14 -16.73 17.73
C PHE A 155 -7.63 -18.15 17.47
N PHE A 156 -7.44 -18.91 18.55
CA PHE A 156 -7.26 -20.36 18.48
C PHE A 156 -8.63 -21.03 18.30
N VAL A 157 -8.90 -21.57 17.12
CA VAL A 157 -10.05 -22.47 16.92
C VAL A 157 -9.55 -23.90 17.04
N LYS A 158 -9.72 -24.52 18.21
CA LYS A 158 -9.45 -25.94 18.42
C LYS A 158 -10.70 -26.73 18.01
N PHE A 159 -10.69 -27.31 16.81
CA PHE A 159 -11.68 -28.33 16.45
C PHE A 159 -11.26 -29.65 17.12
N PHE A 160 -11.96 -30.04 18.19
CA PHE A 160 -11.97 -31.44 18.61
C PHE A 160 -12.89 -32.21 17.64
N SER A 161 -12.30 -33.07 16.82
CA SER A 161 -13.06 -34.09 16.08
C SER A 161 -13.24 -35.30 17.01
N ASN A 162 -14.47 -35.82 17.02
CA ASN A 162 -14.97 -36.90 17.89
C ASN A 162 -14.73 -38.26 17.22
#